data_AF-A0A1H3NIJ4-F1
#
_entry.id   AF-A0A1H3NIJ4-F1
#
_cell.length_a   1.000
_cell.length_b   1.000
_cell.length_c   1.000
_cell.angle_alpha   90.00
_cell.angle_beta   90.00
_cell.angle_gamma   90.00
#
_symmetry.space_group_name_H-M   'P 1'
#
loop_
_entity.id
_entity.type
_entity.pdbx_description
1 polymer ?
#
loop_
_entity_poly.entity_id
_entity_poly.type
_entity_poly.pdbx_seq_one_letter_code
_entity_poly.pdbx_strand_id
1 'polypeptide(L)'
;MRISPDYLVQFDEPSTYLDFARFGPPSHAVLDTTAQLLKETTRAGASTVDELMRQEQRAKAAAARLAGSDTDHVVLVPNTSAGLFQAAFNSSGEVLVSPSEFPANTYPWARAEQAGRVVVRSLGAGPVTPSLVASALTPEISVVSVSAVDFRTGYRADLGGIREVIGDRLLVVDGIQGFGVIETPWEAADVLVVGGQKWLRAGWGTGFVVLSDRALERMDPVLSGWTGARDPGLFDDEIHPAESTAASWSITNLSPVTSGAFAAALELVEEAGVTAIAGRIAERVGELEEVVLSLGGTVVSAVDRRAGILAFTLPDFPAEAVGAALTGDGIACTVRPQHVRLSPHASTTASAAVLVRSALAGLSRPVSHAVSFAASQASHGLLTALIPAVEGLATMLGPGNEVVLHDLARLPDSIVAIAGGLTGRTAGGPMTDLLLGLVRRGTTSDLTDYETHGPDGRPIRSSTMFLRDENGVAVGCLCVNSERPGPALGPATRETFPPDVDSLQRFLIERAVGKAGIPVDLMKKVHKAAVVRELDEAGFFLIKDSVDSLAAHLDVTRYTIYNYLNETRA
;
A
#
# COMPACT_ATOMS: atom_id res chain seq x y z
N MET A 1 14.72 12.98 -26.01
CA MET A 1 13.97 14.20 -26.37
C MET A 1 13.91 15.08 -25.13
N ARG A 2 14.15 16.39 -25.21
CA ARG A 2 14.05 17.28 -24.03
C ARG A 2 12.58 17.62 -23.80
N ILE A 3 12.14 17.62 -22.55
CA ILE A 3 10.79 18.05 -22.17
C ILE A 3 10.59 19.53 -22.49
N SER A 4 9.40 19.90 -22.96
CA SER A 4 9.09 21.30 -23.29
C SER A 4 9.10 22.18 -22.03
N PRO A 5 9.71 23.38 -22.07
CA PRO A 5 9.56 24.38 -21.01
C PRO A 5 8.09 24.73 -20.74
N ASP A 6 7.25 24.73 -21.78
CA ASP A 6 5.82 25.07 -21.68
C ASP A 6 5.04 24.07 -20.82
N TYR A 7 5.49 22.80 -20.80
CA TYR A 7 4.96 21.80 -19.88
C TYR A 7 5.39 22.08 -18.43
N LEU A 8 6.66 22.45 -18.22
CA LEU A 8 7.20 22.64 -16.87
C LEU A 8 6.60 23.85 -16.14
N VAL A 9 6.30 24.92 -16.86
CA VAL A 9 5.69 26.14 -16.27
C VAL A 9 4.26 25.95 -15.79
N GLN A 10 3.63 24.81 -16.09
CA GLN A 10 2.27 24.49 -15.64
C GLN A 10 2.18 24.11 -14.15
N PHE A 11 3.31 24.08 -13.44
CA PHE A 11 3.45 23.37 -12.19
C PHE A 11 4.28 24.18 -11.18
N ASP A 12 3.75 24.33 -9.96
CA ASP A 12 4.35 25.16 -8.90
C ASP A 12 4.88 24.35 -7.70
N GLU A 13 4.83 23.02 -7.75
CA GLU A 13 5.22 22.22 -6.59
C GLU A 13 6.69 22.45 -6.20
N PRO A 14 6.99 22.49 -4.89
CA PRO A 14 8.35 22.64 -4.43
C PRO A 14 9.17 21.39 -4.79
N SER A 15 10.49 21.56 -4.89
CA SER A 15 11.42 20.43 -5.13
C SER A 15 11.44 19.39 -4.01
N THR A 16 10.82 19.71 -2.87
CA THR A 16 10.62 18.79 -1.76
C THR A 16 9.44 17.82 -1.97
N TYR A 17 8.61 18.01 -3.00
CA TYR A 17 7.49 17.11 -3.27
C TYR A 17 7.90 15.88 -4.07
N LEU A 18 8.00 14.72 -3.39
CA LEU A 18 8.40 13.44 -3.98
C LEU A 18 7.37 12.33 -3.73
N ASP A 19 6.07 12.66 -3.71
CA ASP A 19 4.98 11.70 -3.44
C ASP A 19 3.94 11.59 -4.58
N PHE A 20 4.39 11.76 -5.84
CA PHE A 20 3.54 11.71 -7.03
C PHE A 20 2.83 10.36 -7.26
N ALA A 21 3.40 9.27 -6.76
CA ALA A 21 2.77 7.94 -6.78
C ALA A 21 1.57 7.81 -5.80
N ARG A 22 1.33 8.83 -4.97
CA ARG A 22 0.15 8.98 -4.11
C ARG A 22 -0.84 9.98 -4.71
N PHE A 23 -0.36 11.17 -5.09
CA PHE A 23 -1.16 12.25 -5.67
C PHE A 23 -0.28 13.14 -6.54
N GLY A 24 -0.76 13.54 -7.71
CA GLY A 24 -0.10 14.53 -8.55
C GLY A 24 -0.86 15.85 -8.52
N PRO A 25 -0.29 16.92 -7.92
CA PRO A 25 -0.93 18.23 -7.90
C PRO A 25 -1.31 18.69 -9.32
N PRO A 26 -2.53 19.17 -9.58
CA PRO A 26 -2.94 19.53 -10.94
C PRO A 26 -2.12 20.65 -11.58
N SER A 27 -2.11 20.71 -12.91
CA SER A 27 -1.53 21.82 -13.66
C SER A 27 -2.36 23.11 -13.55
N HIS A 28 -1.75 24.25 -13.89
CA HIS A 28 -2.48 25.49 -14.13
C HIS A 28 -3.55 25.33 -15.21
N ALA A 29 -3.27 24.63 -16.31
CA ALA A 29 -4.27 24.32 -17.34
C ALA A 29 -5.51 23.59 -16.79
N VAL A 30 -5.31 22.63 -15.86
CA VAL A 30 -6.42 21.94 -15.19
C VAL A 30 -7.21 22.88 -14.28
N LEU A 31 -6.51 23.71 -13.50
CA LEU A 31 -7.12 24.71 -12.62
C LEU A 31 -7.96 25.72 -13.43
N ASP A 32 -7.38 26.29 -14.48
CA ASP A 32 -8.02 27.30 -15.33
C ASP A 32 -9.24 26.73 -16.04
N THR A 33 -9.11 25.52 -16.62
CA THR A 33 -10.24 24.85 -17.27
C THR A 33 -11.36 24.56 -16.28
N THR A 34 -11.04 24.10 -15.07
CA THR A 34 -12.02 23.86 -14.00
C THR A 34 -12.75 25.16 -13.63
N ALA A 35 -12.01 26.24 -13.38
CA ALA A 35 -12.57 27.53 -13.00
C ALA A 35 -13.44 28.13 -14.10
N GLN A 36 -13.00 28.02 -15.36
CA GLN A 36 -13.74 28.47 -16.53
C GLN A 36 -15.06 27.71 -16.66
N LEU A 37 -15.03 26.38 -16.69
CA LEU A 37 -16.24 25.57 -16.89
C LEU A 37 -17.22 25.72 -15.73
N LEU A 38 -16.73 25.80 -14.49
CA LEU A 38 -17.57 26.07 -13.32
C LEU A 38 -18.24 27.45 -13.41
N LYS A 39 -17.53 28.47 -13.92
CA LYS A 39 -18.13 29.77 -14.19
C LYS A 39 -19.18 29.68 -15.30
N GLU A 40 -18.94 28.87 -16.32
CA GLU A 40 -19.92 28.65 -17.40
C GLU A 40 -21.20 27.97 -16.94
N THR A 41 -21.16 27.10 -15.92
CA THR A 41 -22.38 26.48 -15.36
C THR A 41 -23.33 27.47 -14.69
N THR A 42 -22.87 28.69 -14.40
CA THR A 42 -23.73 29.79 -13.90
C THR A 42 -24.50 30.50 -15.00
N ARG A 43 -24.21 30.18 -16.27
CA ARG A 43 -24.90 30.72 -17.45
C ARG A 43 -26.07 29.80 -17.79
N ALA A 44 -27.18 30.38 -18.23
CA ALA A 44 -28.36 29.65 -18.70
C ALA A 44 -28.64 29.97 -20.18
N GLY A 45 -27.62 29.87 -21.03
CA GLY A 45 -27.73 30.08 -22.47
C GLY A 45 -28.24 28.83 -23.18
N ALA A 46 -28.81 29.01 -24.38
CA ALA A 46 -29.40 27.92 -25.15
C ALA A 46 -28.43 26.77 -25.48
N SER A 47 -27.12 27.04 -25.59
CA SER A 47 -26.08 26.04 -25.89
C SER A 47 -25.18 25.71 -24.70
N THR A 48 -25.46 26.24 -23.50
CA THR A 48 -24.55 26.10 -22.34
C THR A 48 -24.36 24.63 -21.97
N VAL A 49 -25.46 23.87 -21.87
CA VAL A 49 -25.40 22.45 -21.49
C VAL A 49 -24.67 21.63 -22.55
N ASP A 50 -24.92 21.87 -23.84
CA ASP A 50 -24.26 21.16 -24.93
C ASP A 50 -22.74 21.39 -24.95
N GLU A 51 -22.27 22.63 -24.68
CA GLU A 51 -20.84 22.92 -24.57
C GLU A 51 -20.20 22.25 -23.35
N LEU A 52 -20.91 22.22 -22.21
CA LEU A 52 -20.44 21.50 -21.02
C LEU A 52 -20.34 19.99 -21.32
N MET A 53 -21.35 19.39 -21.94
CA MET A 53 -21.35 17.96 -22.26
C MET A 53 -20.30 17.59 -23.31
N ARG A 54 -19.89 18.51 -24.19
CA ARG A 54 -18.79 18.28 -25.15
C ARG A 54 -17.44 18.00 -24.49
N GLN A 55 -17.26 18.39 -23.22
CA GLN A 55 -16.00 18.13 -22.50
C GLN A 55 -15.74 16.63 -22.27
N GLU A 56 -16.79 15.82 -22.16
CA GLU A 56 -16.64 14.36 -22.09
C GLU A 56 -16.02 13.80 -23.36
N GLN A 57 -16.51 14.23 -24.53
CA GLN A 57 -15.99 13.78 -25.83
C GLN A 57 -14.54 14.22 -26.03
N ARG A 58 -14.20 15.44 -25.58
CA ARG A 58 -12.81 15.94 -25.61
C ARG A 58 -11.88 15.05 -24.79
N ALA A 59 -12.27 14.70 -23.56
CA ALA A 59 -11.47 13.81 -22.70
C ALA A 59 -11.34 12.40 -23.29
N LYS A 60 -12.44 11.82 -23.80
CA LYS A 60 -12.43 10.52 -24.48
C LYS A 60 -11.46 10.52 -25.67
N ALA A 61 -11.51 11.56 -26.50
CA ALA A 61 -10.64 11.67 -27.66
C ALA A 61 -9.15 11.77 -27.28
N ALA A 62 -8.81 12.53 -26.24
CA ALA A 62 -7.44 12.62 -25.75
C ALA A 62 -6.95 11.29 -25.15
N ALA A 63 -7.78 10.62 -24.36
CA ALA A 63 -7.48 9.30 -23.80
C ALA A 63 -7.27 8.26 -24.91
N ALA A 64 -8.14 8.24 -25.93
CA ALA A 64 -8.03 7.34 -27.07
C ALA A 64 -6.70 7.49 -27.81
N ARG A 65 -6.29 8.74 -28.13
CA ARG A 65 -5.00 8.99 -28.80
C ARG A 65 -3.80 8.53 -27.98
N LEU A 66 -3.79 8.83 -26.67
CA LEU A 66 -2.70 8.40 -25.77
C LEU A 66 -2.66 6.88 -25.56
N ALA A 67 -3.80 6.21 -25.61
CA ALA A 67 -3.91 4.76 -25.45
C ALA A 67 -3.71 3.98 -26.76
N GLY A 68 -3.62 4.65 -27.91
CA GLY A 68 -3.55 3.98 -29.22
C GLY A 68 -4.87 3.33 -29.64
N SER A 69 -6.00 3.93 -29.27
CA SER A 69 -7.37 3.43 -29.47
C SER A 69 -8.26 4.49 -30.16
N ASP A 70 -9.55 4.21 -30.32
CA ASP A 70 -10.58 5.17 -30.72
C ASP A 70 -11.58 5.49 -29.59
N THR A 71 -12.49 6.43 -29.84
CA THR A 71 -13.48 6.90 -28.86
C THR A 71 -14.62 5.94 -28.58
N ASP A 72 -14.88 4.98 -29.46
CA ASP A 72 -15.91 3.95 -29.25
C ASP A 72 -15.41 2.92 -28.24
N HIS A 73 -14.10 2.73 -28.16
CA HIS A 73 -13.46 1.87 -27.17
C HIS A 73 -13.16 2.55 -25.82
N VAL A 74 -13.50 3.82 -25.66
CA VAL A 74 -13.23 4.60 -24.42
C VAL A 74 -14.51 5.00 -23.70
N VAL A 75 -14.50 4.83 -22.38
CA VAL A 75 -15.54 5.35 -21.47
C VAL A 75 -14.88 6.05 -20.29
N LEU A 76 -15.46 7.15 -19.82
CA LEU A 76 -14.97 7.83 -18.63
C LEU A 76 -15.52 7.17 -17.36
N VAL A 77 -14.69 7.13 -16.32
CA VAL A 77 -15.05 6.63 -14.99
C VAL A 77 -14.53 7.59 -13.92
N PRO A 78 -15.14 7.69 -12.74
CA PRO A 78 -14.72 8.68 -11.74
C PRO A 78 -13.35 8.37 -11.10
N ASN A 79 -12.84 7.14 -11.24
CA ASN A 79 -11.54 6.70 -10.73
C ASN A 79 -11.24 5.24 -11.16
N THR A 80 -9.99 4.81 -10.96
CA THR A 80 -9.55 3.43 -11.24
C THR A 80 -10.38 2.37 -10.52
N SER A 81 -10.73 2.60 -9.25
CA SER A 81 -11.50 1.60 -8.48
C SER A 81 -12.84 1.31 -9.14
N ALA A 82 -13.56 2.34 -9.61
CA ALA A 82 -14.83 2.17 -10.30
C ALA A 82 -14.68 1.31 -11.58
N GLY A 83 -13.66 1.60 -12.40
CA GLY A 83 -13.38 0.83 -13.62
C GLY A 83 -12.99 -0.63 -13.32
N LEU A 84 -12.19 -0.89 -12.28
CA LEU A 84 -11.83 -2.25 -11.88
C LEU A 84 -13.00 -3.02 -11.26
N PHE A 85 -13.89 -2.34 -10.53
CA PHE A 85 -15.16 -2.94 -10.09
C PHE A 85 -16.04 -3.34 -11.28
N GLN A 86 -16.17 -2.48 -12.29
CA GLN A 86 -16.89 -2.84 -13.52
C GLN A 86 -16.22 -4.02 -14.23
N ALA A 87 -14.90 -4.00 -14.42
CA ALA A 87 -14.18 -5.11 -15.03
C ALA A 87 -14.43 -6.44 -14.31
N ALA A 88 -14.39 -6.44 -12.98
CA ALA A 88 -14.63 -7.64 -12.19
C ALA A 88 -16.08 -8.15 -12.27
N PHE A 89 -17.07 -7.27 -12.20
CA PHE A 89 -18.49 -7.65 -12.26
C PHE A 89 -18.99 -7.99 -13.67
N ASN A 90 -18.31 -7.45 -14.69
CA ASN A 90 -18.59 -7.73 -16.09
C ASN A 90 -17.85 -8.98 -16.60
N SER A 91 -16.92 -9.52 -15.80
CA SER A 91 -16.21 -10.77 -16.09
C SER A 91 -16.98 -12.00 -15.64
N SER A 92 -16.64 -13.15 -16.24
CA SER A 92 -17.09 -14.48 -15.82
C SER A 92 -15.95 -15.52 -15.93
N GLY A 93 -16.10 -16.65 -15.25
CA GLY A 93 -15.10 -17.73 -15.23
C GLY A 93 -14.04 -17.56 -14.15
N GLU A 94 -12.86 -18.17 -14.33
CA GLU A 94 -11.76 -18.06 -13.37
C GLU A 94 -10.84 -16.88 -13.69
N VAL A 95 -10.53 -16.07 -12.68
CA VAL A 95 -9.67 -14.89 -12.78
C VAL A 95 -8.39 -15.12 -12.00
N LEU A 96 -7.26 -14.86 -12.65
CA LEU A 96 -5.94 -14.91 -12.03
C LEU A 96 -5.50 -13.50 -11.60
N VAL A 97 -5.28 -13.29 -10.31
CA VAL A 97 -4.86 -12.00 -9.74
C VAL A 97 -3.80 -12.20 -8.65
N SER A 98 -2.84 -11.28 -8.56
CA SER A 98 -1.84 -11.34 -7.49
C SER A 98 -2.39 -10.79 -6.18
N PRO A 99 -2.16 -11.46 -5.03
CA PRO A 99 -2.53 -10.94 -3.72
C PRO A 99 -1.69 -9.72 -3.33
N SER A 100 -0.62 -9.45 -4.09
CA SER A 100 0.26 -8.30 -3.93
C SER A 100 -0.18 -7.04 -4.69
N GLU A 101 -1.25 -7.14 -5.49
CA GLU A 101 -1.87 -6.00 -6.16
C GLU A 101 -2.32 -4.92 -5.16
N PHE A 102 -2.42 -3.67 -5.62
CA PHE A 102 -3.01 -2.62 -4.80
C PHE A 102 -4.46 -3.01 -4.46
N PRO A 103 -5.02 -2.66 -3.28
CA PRO A 103 -6.36 -3.11 -2.90
C PRO A 103 -7.48 -2.77 -3.90
N ALA A 104 -7.33 -1.68 -4.67
CA ALA A 104 -8.27 -1.36 -5.75
C ALA A 104 -8.33 -2.43 -6.86
N ASN A 105 -7.32 -3.29 -6.97
CA ASN A 105 -7.25 -4.42 -7.91
C ASN A 105 -7.25 -5.79 -7.20
N THR A 106 -7.67 -5.87 -5.93
CA THR A 106 -7.96 -7.15 -5.25
C THR A 106 -9.39 -7.21 -4.73
N TYR A 107 -9.88 -6.12 -4.14
CA TYR A 107 -11.25 -6.05 -3.63
C TYR A 107 -12.32 -6.26 -4.70
N PRO A 108 -12.24 -5.67 -5.91
CA PRO A 108 -13.22 -5.93 -6.97
C PRO A 108 -13.45 -7.41 -7.25
N TRP A 109 -12.36 -8.16 -7.44
CA TRP A 109 -12.39 -9.59 -7.74
C TRP A 109 -12.96 -10.39 -6.58
N ALA A 110 -12.56 -10.09 -5.35
CA ALA A 110 -13.12 -10.73 -4.15
C ALA A 110 -14.63 -10.46 -4.00
N ARG A 111 -15.11 -9.24 -4.31
CA ARG A 111 -16.55 -8.93 -4.27
C ARG A 111 -17.32 -9.59 -5.42
N ALA A 112 -16.73 -9.66 -6.61
CA ALA A 112 -17.33 -10.36 -7.74
C ALA A 112 -17.43 -11.88 -7.47
N GLU A 113 -16.44 -12.48 -6.82
CA GLU A 113 -16.49 -13.89 -6.37
C GLU A 113 -17.58 -14.11 -5.32
N GLN A 114 -17.69 -13.23 -4.31
CA GLN A 114 -18.78 -13.29 -3.33
C GLN A 114 -20.17 -13.16 -3.97
N ALA A 115 -20.27 -12.41 -5.06
CA ALA A 115 -21.49 -12.27 -5.85
C ALA A 115 -21.73 -13.42 -6.84
N GLY A 116 -20.85 -14.43 -6.88
CA GLY A 116 -20.97 -15.58 -7.76
C GLY A 116 -20.68 -15.29 -9.24
N ARG A 117 -20.00 -14.17 -9.55
CA ARG A 117 -19.68 -13.77 -10.94
C ARG A 117 -18.45 -14.49 -11.48
N VAL A 118 -17.41 -14.58 -10.66
CA VAL A 118 -16.10 -15.14 -11.02
C VAL A 118 -15.62 -16.08 -9.92
N VAL A 119 -14.58 -16.84 -10.21
CA VAL A 119 -13.82 -17.58 -9.21
C VAL A 119 -12.39 -17.06 -9.21
N VAL A 120 -11.88 -16.66 -8.04
CA VAL A 120 -10.56 -16.04 -7.93
C VAL A 120 -9.49 -17.10 -7.72
N ARG A 121 -8.43 -17.00 -8.53
CA ARG A 121 -7.18 -17.76 -8.41
C ARG A 121 -6.06 -16.79 -8.07
N SER A 122 -5.26 -17.17 -7.09
CA SER A 122 -4.18 -16.33 -6.57
C SER A 122 -2.88 -16.63 -7.30
N LEU A 123 -2.20 -15.60 -7.81
CA LEU A 123 -0.80 -15.71 -8.22
C LEU A 123 0.13 -15.85 -7.00
N GLY A 124 1.33 -16.36 -7.25
CA GLY A 124 2.41 -16.32 -6.26
C GLY A 124 2.76 -14.88 -5.83
N ALA A 125 3.36 -14.75 -4.65
CA ALA A 125 3.83 -13.46 -4.15
C ALA A 125 5.02 -12.93 -4.96
N GLY A 126 5.16 -11.61 -5.01
CA GLY A 126 6.26 -10.93 -5.71
C GLY A 126 5.83 -10.19 -6.97
N PRO A 127 6.79 -9.74 -7.80
CA PRO A 127 6.50 -9.09 -9.08
C PRO A 127 5.76 -10.02 -10.03
N VAL A 128 4.75 -9.50 -10.73
CA VAL A 128 4.00 -10.27 -11.73
C VAL A 128 4.82 -10.35 -13.02
N THR A 129 5.41 -11.51 -13.27
CA THR A 129 6.22 -11.79 -14.47
C THR A 129 5.47 -12.71 -15.44
N PRO A 130 5.83 -12.73 -16.75
CA PRO A 130 5.28 -13.68 -17.70
C PRO A 130 5.46 -15.14 -17.24
N SER A 131 6.62 -15.49 -16.67
CA SER A 131 6.89 -16.83 -16.18
C SER A 131 6.02 -17.22 -14.97
N LEU A 132 5.79 -16.28 -14.05
CA LEU A 132 4.91 -16.50 -12.90
C LEU A 132 3.47 -16.73 -13.37
N VAL A 133 2.99 -15.89 -14.30
CA VAL A 133 1.66 -16.05 -14.91
C VAL A 133 1.57 -17.41 -15.62
N ALA A 134 2.53 -17.75 -16.48
CA ALA A 134 2.55 -19.02 -17.22
C ALA A 134 2.43 -20.23 -16.29
N SER A 135 3.16 -20.22 -15.18
CA SER A 135 3.19 -21.32 -14.22
C SER A 135 1.88 -21.51 -13.44
N ALA A 136 1.04 -20.47 -13.38
CA ALA A 136 -0.22 -20.48 -12.67
C ALA A 136 -1.45 -20.63 -13.59
N LEU A 137 -1.26 -20.60 -14.91
CA LEU A 137 -2.35 -20.73 -15.87
C LEU A 137 -2.92 -22.15 -15.89
N THR A 138 -4.24 -22.24 -15.98
CA THR A 138 -4.99 -23.46 -16.27
C THR A 138 -5.94 -23.22 -17.44
N PRO A 139 -6.54 -24.27 -18.03
CA PRO A 139 -7.55 -24.11 -19.08
C PRO A 139 -8.79 -23.30 -18.65
N GLU A 140 -9.13 -23.30 -17.36
CA GLU A 140 -10.32 -22.66 -16.79
C GLU A 140 -10.16 -21.14 -16.58
N ILE A 141 -8.91 -20.66 -16.51
CA ILE A 141 -8.60 -19.24 -16.34
C ILE A 141 -8.94 -18.49 -17.64
N SER A 142 -9.88 -17.55 -17.56
CA SER A 142 -10.37 -16.74 -18.67
C SER A 142 -9.83 -15.30 -18.62
N VAL A 143 -9.44 -14.83 -17.43
CA VAL A 143 -8.98 -13.45 -17.19
C VAL A 143 -7.71 -13.43 -16.35
N VAL A 144 -6.78 -12.53 -16.67
CA VAL A 144 -5.62 -12.19 -15.84
C VAL A 144 -5.68 -10.70 -15.51
N SER A 145 -5.58 -10.34 -14.23
CA SER A 145 -5.52 -8.94 -13.79
C SER A 145 -4.14 -8.59 -13.22
N VAL A 146 -3.58 -7.45 -13.64
CA VAL A 146 -2.25 -7.01 -13.25
C VAL A 146 -2.15 -5.48 -13.18
N SER A 147 -1.41 -4.94 -12.21
CA SER A 147 -0.95 -3.55 -12.27
C SER A 147 0.18 -3.40 -13.27
N ALA A 148 0.09 -2.43 -14.20
CA ALA A 148 1.18 -2.12 -15.13
C ALA A 148 2.46 -1.72 -14.38
N VAL A 149 2.31 -1.07 -13.22
CA VAL A 149 3.40 -0.68 -12.34
C VAL A 149 3.03 -0.98 -10.90
N ASP A 150 3.86 -1.76 -10.22
CA ASP A 150 3.71 -2.07 -8.80
C ASP A 150 3.80 -0.79 -7.95
N PHE A 151 2.77 -0.52 -7.16
CA PHE A 151 2.67 0.71 -6.38
C PHE A 151 3.71 0.86 -5.25
N ARG A 152 4.35 -0.24 -4.84
CA ARG A 152 5.31 -0.27 -3.73
C ARG A 152 6.70 0.04 -4.26
N THR A 153 7.08 -0.64 -5.32
CA THR A 153 8.45 -0.74 -5.82
C THR A 153 8.67 -0.04 -7.15
N GLY A 154 7.60 0.28 -7.90
CA GLY A 154 7.75 0.81 -9.26
C GLY A 154 8.10 -0.26 -10.29
N TYR A 155 8.04 -1.54 -9.96
CA TYR A 155 8.27 -2.61 -10.93
C TYR A 155 7.26 -2.53 -12.08
N ARG A 156 7.75 -2.42 -13.31
CA ARG A 156 6.96 -2.42 -14.53
C ARG A 156 6.71 -3.85 -14.98
N ALA A 157 5.44 -4.24 -15.05
CA ALA A 157 5.02 -5.53 -15.57
C ALA A 157 5.35 -5.64 -17.06
N ASP A 158 5.65 -6.85 -17.53
CA ASP A 158 5.92 -7.11 -18.94
C ASP A 158 4.61 -7.36 -19.69
N LEU A 159 3.88 -6.30 -20.04
CA LEU A 159 2.54 -6.46 -20.64
C LEU A 159 2.58 -7.26 -21.94
N GLY A 160 3.61 -7.05 -22.78
CA GLY A 160 3.82 -7.83 -24.01
C GLY A 160 4.09 -9.30 -23.72
N GLY A 161 5.06 -9.61 -22.85
CA GLY A 161 5.35 -10.99 -22.47
C GLY A 161 4.18 -11.69 -21.75
N ILE A 162 3.42 -10.96 -20.93
CA ILE A 162 2.20 -11.49 -20.29
C ILE A 162 1.17 -11.83 -21.37
N ARG A 163 0.89 -10.90 -22.30
CA ARG A 163 -0.02 -11.10 -23.43
C ARG A 163 0.31 -12.36 -24.23
N GLU A 164 1.60 -12.57 -24.55
CA GLU A 164 2.08 -13.76 -25.25
C GLU A 164 1.74 -15.05 -24.49
N VAL A 165 2.00 -15.07 -23.18
CA VAL A 165 1.78 -16.24 -22.33
C VAL A 165 0.30 -16.57 -22.13
N ILE A 166 -0.55 -15.56 -21.97
CA ILE A 166 -1.97 -15.78 -21.64
C ILE A 166 -2.82 -16.17 -22.88
N GLY A 167 -2.30 -15.97 -24.09
CA GLY A 167 -2.93 -16.43 -25.34
C GLY A 167 -4.17 -15.64 -25.71
N ASP A 168 -5.36 -16.25 -25.71
CA ASP A 168 -6.64 -15.61 -26.04
C ASP A 168 -7.43 -15.12 -24.81
N ARG A 169 -6.88 -15.27 -23.60
CA ARG A 169 -7.53 -14.84 -22.34
C ARG A 169 -7.60 -13.31 -22.26
N LEU A 170 -8.50 -12.77 -21.45
CA LEU A 170 -8.60 -11.33 -21.24
C LEU A 170 -7.49 -10.84 -20.29
N LEU A 171 -6.84 -9.74 -20.64
CA LEU A 171 -5.90 -9.02 -19.78
C LEU A 171 -6.53 -7.74 -19.25
N VAL A 172 -6.73 -7.66 -17.94
CA VAL A 172 -7.15 -6.44 -17.24
C VAL A 172 -5.92 -5.77 -16.65
N VAL A 173 -5.70 -4.50 -16.99
CA VAL A 173 -4.52 -3.72 -16.58
C VAL A 173 -4.93 -2.50 -15.77
N ASP A 174 -4.44 -2.42 -14.53
CA ASP A 174 -4.44 -1.17 -13.76
C ASP A 174 -3.25 -0.30 -14.21
N GLY A 175 -3.55 0.77 -14.95
CA GLY A 175 -2.58 1.72 -15.48
C GLY A 175 -2.27 2.92 -14.57
N ILE A 176 -2.86 3.00 -13.37
CA ILE A 176 -2.83 4.20 -12.51
C ILE A 176 -1.41 4.68 -12.15
N GLN A 177 -0.40 3.80 -12.15
CA GLN A 177 0.98 4.13 -11.78
C GLN A 177 1.92 4.33 -12.98
N GLY A 178 1.43 4.25 -14.22
CA GLY A 178 2.28 4.31 -15.41
C GLY A 178 1.70 5.05 -16.61
N PHE A 179 0.39 5.12 -16.77
CA PHE A 179 -0.21 5.74 -17.95
C PHE A 179 0.18 7.21 -18.10
N GLY A 180 0.63 7.60 -19.30
CA GLY A 180 1.13 8.94 -19.61
C GLY A 180 2.57 9.24 -19.15
N VAL A 181 3.22 8.32 -18.43
CA VAL A 181 4.57 8.55 -17.86
C VAL A 181 5.55 7.40 -18.08
N ILE A 182 5.13 6.29 -18.70
CA ILE A 182 6.01 5.21 -19.16
C ILE A 182 5.65 4.81 -20.59
N GLU A 183 6.64 4.29 -21.30
CA GLU A 183 6.47 3.60 -22.58
C GLU A 183 6.23 2.10 -22.30
N THR A 184 5.07 1.61 -22.74
CA THR A 184 4.66 0.20 -22.65
C THR A 184 3.55 -0.04 -23.68
N PRO A 185 3.40 -1.26 -24.24
CA PRO A 185 2.31 -1.56 -25.17
C PRO A 185 0.97 -1.62 -24.41
N TRP A 186 0.26 -0.50 -24.35
CA TRP A 186 -1.04 -0.39 -23.68
C TRP A 186 -2.12 -1.23 -24.38
N GLU A 187 -1.99 -1.42 -25.69
CA GLU A 187 -2.83 -2.25 -26.56
C GLU A 187 -2.77 -3.75 -26.23
N ALA A 188 -1.80 -4.18 -25.41
CA ALA A 188 -1.77 -5.54 -24.89
C ALA A 188 -2.95 -5.82 -23.92
N ALA A 189 -3.50 -4.78 -23.30
CA ALA A 189 -4.64 -4.87 -22.39
C ALA A 189 -5.95 -5.03 -23.16
N ASP A 190 -6.78 -5.99 -22.74
CA ASP A 190 -8.16 -6.08 -23.21
C ASP A 190 -9.07 -5.10 -22.45
N VAL A 191 -8.72 -4.78 -21.20
CA VAL A 191 -9.32 -3.72 -20.38
C VAL A 191 -8.20 -2.93 -19.72
N LEU A 192 -8.02 -1.67 -20.10
CA LEU A 192 -7.08 -0.75 -19.45
C LEU A 192 -7.86 0.24 -18.58
N VAL A 193 -7.56 0.29 -17.29
CA VAL A 193 -8.21 1.20 -16.34
C VAL A 193 -7.21 2.23 -15.82
N VAL A 194 -7.53 3.52 -15.93
CA VAL A 194 -6.65 4.62 -15.54
C VAL A 194 -7.42 5.67 -14.76
N GLY A 195 -6.80 6.20 -13.70
CA GLY A 195 -7.29 7.36 -12.95
C GLY A 195 -6.38 8.57 -13.12
N GLY A 196 -6.95 9.77 -13.09
CA GLY A 196 -6.21 10.99 -13.43
C GLY A 196 -5.47 11.66 -12.26
N GLN A 197 -5.74 11.30 -11.02
CA GLN A 197 -5.28 12.03 -9.83
C GLN A 197 -3.80 11.87 -9.49
N LYS A 198 -3.09 10.95 -10.15
CA LYS A 198 -1.66 10.67 -9.89
C LYS A 198 -0.79 11.26 -10.99
N TRP A 199 -0.25 10.42 -11.85
CA TRP A 199 0.76 10.78 -12.84
C TRP A 199 0.25 11.70 -13.95
N LEU A 200 -1.04 11.60 -14.27
CA LEU A 200 -1.71 12.49 -15.23
C LEU A 200 -2.03 13.86 -14.64
N ARG A 201 -1.99 14.02 -13.31
CA ARG A 201 -2.18 15.31 -12.62
C ARG A 201 -3.49 16.02 -13.00
N ALA A 202 -4.57 15.26 -13.14
CA ALA A 202 -5.89 15.75 -13.53
C ALA A 202 -6.84 16.06 -12.35
N GLY A 203 -6.39 15.79 -11.11
CA GLY A 203 -7.23 15.91 -9.92
C GLY A 203 -8.17 14.71 -9.71
N TRP A 204 -8.97 14.76 -8.64
CA TRP A 204 -9.89 13.69 -8.25
C TRP A 204 -11.15 13.64 -9.13
N GLY A 205 -11.81 12.48 -9.17
CA GLY A 205 -13.04 12.30 -9.96
C GLY A 205 -12.80 12.08 -11.45
N THR A 206 -11.55 11.84 -11.86
CA THR A 206 -11.13 11.67 -13.25
C THR A 206 -10.59 10.26 -13.49
N GLY A 207 -10.94 9.68 -14.63
CA GLY A 207 -10.48 8.35 -15.05
C GLY A 207 -11.17 7.90 -16.32
N PHE A 208 -10.61 6.85 -16.93
CA PHE A 208 -11.20 6.20 -18.11
C PHE A 208 -10.94 4.70 -18.09
N VAL A 209 -11.72 3.99 -18.89
CA VAL A 209 -11.48 2.61 -19.29
C VAL A 209 -11.35 2.57 -20.81
N VAL A 210 -10.36 1.84 -21.30
CA VAL A 210 -10.29 1.38 -22.70
C VAL A 210 -10.67 -0.09 -22.73
N LEU A 211 -11.56 -0.46 -23.64
CA LEU A 211 -11.94 -1.84 -23.91
C LEU A 211 -11.42 -2.23 -25.30
N SER A 212 -10.96 -3.46 -25.45
CA SER A 212 -10.73 -4.06 -26.77
C SER A 212 -12.02 -4.66 -27.32
N ASP A 213 -12.06 -4.96 -28.62
CA ASP A 213 -13.13 -5.77 -29.24
C ASP A 213 -13.36 -7.08 -28.46
N ARG A 214 -12.28 -7.74 -28.04
CA ARG A 214 -12.36 -9.01 -27.29
C ARG A 214 -13.06 -8.82 -25.94
N ALA A 215 -12.85 -7.69 -25.27
CA ALA A 215 -13.54 -7.38 -24.02
C ALA A 215 -15.01 -7.05 -24.28
N LEU A 216 -15.32 -6.26 -25.32
CA LEU A 216 -16.70 -5.94 -25.71
C LEU A 216 -17.51 -7.18 -26.08
N GLU A 217 -16.89 -8.17 -26.72
CA GLU A 217 -17.55 -9.42 -27.12
C GLU A 217 -17.77 -10.39 -25.94
N ARG A 218 -16.86 -10.40 -24.95
CA ARG A 218 -16.78 -11.47 -23.94
C ARG A 218 -17.15 -11.05 -22.52
N MET A 219 -17.27 -9.75 -22.26
CA MET A 219 -17.70 -9.23 -20.96
C MET A 219 -19.15 -8.77 -21.02
N ASP A 220 -19.91 -9.08 -19.98
CA ASP A 220 -21.31 -8.65 -19.86
C ASP A 220 -21.34 -7.26 -19.21
N PRO A 221 -21.92 -6.20 -19.82
CA PRO A 221 -22.01 -4.86 -19.22
C PRO A 221 -23.09 -4.81 -18.12
N VAL A 222 -22.84 -5.50 -17.01
CA VAL A 222 -23.79 -5.69 -15.90
C VAL A 222 -24.03 -4.40 -15.14
N LEU A 223 -22.96 -3.63 -14.93
CA LEU A 223 -23.00 -2.33 -14.28
C LEU A 223 -23.12 -1.21 -15.32
N SER A 224 -24.19 -1.28 -16.13
CA SER A 224 -24.58 -0.27 -17.13
C SER A 224 -25.81 0.53 -16.63
N GLY A 225 -25.88 1.81 -16.99
CA GLY A 225 -27.01 2.67 -16.69
C GLY A 225 -27.60 3.34 -17.93
N TRP A 226 -28.41 4.38 -17.73
CA TRP A 226 -29.18 5.00 -18.82
C TRP A 226 -28.30 5.60 -19.93
N THR A 227 -27.10 6.09 -19.58
CA THR A 227 -26.12 6.61 -20.56
C THR A 227 -25.34 5.53 -21.29
N GLY A 228 -25.41 4.27 -20.83
CA GLY A 228 -24.80 3.11 -21.50
C GLY A 228 -25.78 2.30 -22.32
N ALA A 229 -27.06 2.70 -22.38
CA ALA A 229 -28.05 2.14 -23.27
C ALA A 229 -27.82 2.59 -24.72
N ARG A 230 -28.31 1.81 -25.70
CA ARG A 230 -28.19 2.11 -27.13
C ARG A 230 -28.80 3.45 -27.56
N ASP A 231 -29.91 3.82 -26.93
CA ASP A 231 -30.63 5.08 -27.20
C ASP A 231 -30.81 5.88 -25.90
N PRO A 232 -29.75 6.53 -25.36
CA PRO A 232 -29.78 7.15 -24.03
C PRO A 232 -30.69 8.39 -23.96
N GLY A 233 -31.13 8.92 -25.11
CA GLY A 233 -32.09 10.04 -25.19
C GLY A 233 -33.55 9.60 -25.33
N LEU A 234 -33.82 8.31 -25.42
CA LEU A 234 -35.18 7.76 -25.49
C LEU A 234 -35.69 7.52 -24.06
N PHE A 235 -36.62 8.38 -23.63
CA PHE A 235 -37.25 8.28 -22.31
C PHE A 235 -38.65 7.69 -22.44
N ASP A 236 -38.72 6.37 -22.62
CA ASP A 236 -39.95 5.59 -22.60
C ASP A 236 -40.01 4.64 -21.38
N ASP A 237 -41.04 3.81 -21.31
CA ASP A 237 -41.25 2.86 -20.20
C ASP A 237 -40.49 1.52 -20.39
N GLU A 238 -39.58 1.43 -21.38
CA GLU A 238 -38.81 0.22 -21.68
C GLU A 238 -37.36 0.28 -21.13
N ILE A 239 -36.76 -0.91 -20.92
CA ILE A 239 -35.33 -1.03 -20.62
C ILE A 239 -34.62 -1.35 -21.93
N HIS A 240 -33.87 -0.37 -22.45
CA HIS A 240 -33.13 -0.55 -23.68
C HIS A 240 -31.87 -1.42 -23.49
N PRO A 241 -31.45 -2.20 -24.50
CA PRO A 241 -30.19 -2.93 -24.47
C PRO A 241 -29.00 -2.00 -24.25
N ALA A 242 -27.94 -2.53 -23.63
CA ALA A 242 -26.66 -1.85 -23.56
C ALA A 242 -26.10 -1.59 -24.97
N GLU A 243 -25.32 -0.52 -25.09
CA GLU A 243 -24.60 -0.19 -26.31
C GLU A 243 -23.57 -1.29 -26.66
N SER A 244 -23.13 -1.31 -27.92
CA SER A 244 -22.11 -2.22 -28.44
C SER A 244 -20.67 -1.74 -28.23
N THR A 245 -20.51 -0.46 -27.88
CA THR A 245 -19.22 0.20 -27.65
C THR A 245 -18.89 0.24 -26.15
N ALA A 246 -17.74 0.80 -25.78
CA ALA A 246 -17.38 1.01 -24.38
C ALA A 246 -18.36 1.92 -23.62
N ALA A 247 -19.19 2.69 -24.33
CA ALA A 247 -20.30 3.43 -23.72
C ALA A 247 -21.22 2.51 -22.89
N SER A 248 -21.30 1.22 -23.20
CA SER A 248 -22.02 0.21 -22.41
C SER A 248 -21.60 0.10 -20.94
N TRP A 249 -20.43 0.62 -20.57
CA TRP A 249 -19.98 0.68 -19.17
C TRP A 249 -20.34 2.01 -18.50
N SER A 250 -21.00 2.93 -19.20
CA SER A 250 -21.48 4.20 -18.67
C SER A 250 -22.73 3.99 -17.80
N ILE A 251 -22.70 4.52 -16.58
CA ILE A 251 -23.82 4.44 -15.63
C ILE A 251 -24.69 5.70 -15.68
N THR A 252 -24.04 6.86 -15.75
CA THR A 252 -24.68 8.17 -15.80
C THR A 252 -23.70 9.21 -16.35
N ASN A 253 -24.20 10.40 -16.66
CA ASN A 253 -23.36 11.53 -17.04
C ASN A 253 -22.42 11.89 -15.87
N LEU A 254 -21.13 11.98 -16.17
CA LEU A 254 -20.14 12.50 -15.23
C LEU A 254 -20.17 14.04 -15.21
N SER A 255 -19.46 14.62 -14.24
CA SER A 255 -19.31 16.08 -14.17
C SER A 255 -18.61 16.60 -15.44
N PRO A 256 -19.23 17.52 -16.20
CA PRO A 256 -18.60 18.11 -17.37
C PRO A 256 -17.38 18.97 -17.01
N VAL A 257 -17.40 19.60 -15.82
CA VAL A 257 -16.26 20.37 -15.28
C VAL A 257 -15.07 19.45 -15.05
N THR A 258 -15.31 18.30 -14.43
CA THR A 258 -14.26 17.30 -14.15
C THR A 258 -13.78 16.63 -15.43
N SER A 259 -14.67 16.41 -16.41
CA SER A 259 -14.31 15.89 -17.73
C SER A 259 -13.42 16.85 -18.50
N GLY A 260 -13.72 18.16 -18.48
CA GLY A 260 -12.88 19.17 -19.12
C GLY A 260 -11.53 19.34 -18.44
N ALA A 261 -11.50 19.30 -17.10
CA ALA A 261 -10.26 19.23 -16.33
C ALA A 261 -9.41 18.02 -16.75
N PHE A 262 -10.04 16.86 -16.92
CA PHE A 262 -9.35 15.66 -17.36
C PHE A 262 -8.79 15.78 -18.78
N ALA A 263 -9.59 16.31 -19.71
CA ALA A 263 -9.16 16.58 -21.08
C ALA A 263 -7.91 17.47 -21.12
N ALA A 264 -7.91 18.58 -20.37
CA ALA A 264 -6.78 19.50 -20.33
C ALA A 264 -5.49 18.81 -19.81
N ALA A 265 -5.62 17.91 -18.83
CA ALA A 265 -4.48 17.16 -18.31
C ALA A 265 -3.92 16.16 -19.34
N LEU A 266 -4.80 15.42 -20.02
CA LEU A 266 -4.42 14.44 -21.05
C LEU A 266 -3.77 15.13 -22.26
N GLU A 267 -4.34 16.23 -22.74
CA GLU A 267 -3.79 17.01 -23.85
C GLU A 267 -2.42 17.60 -23.52
N LEU A 268 -2.21 18.02 -22.27
CA LEU A 268 -0.90 18.50 -21.81
C LEU A 268 0.17 17.38 -21.81
N VAL A 269 -0.22 16.15 -21.46
CA VAL A 269 0.66 14.97 -21.56
C VAL A 269 0.96 14.64 -23.03
N GLU A 270 -0.04 14.71 -23.90
CA GLU A 270 0.09 14.49 -25.35
C GLU A 270 1.05 15.50 -25.97
N GLU A 271 0.89 16.79 -25.68
CA GLU A 271 1.74 17.87 -26.19
C GLU A 271 3.20 17.73 -25.74
N ALA A 272 3.43 17.38 -24.47
CA ALA A 272 4.78 17.18 -23.94
C ALA A 272 5.44 15.89 -24.46
N GLY A 273 4.63 14.89 -24.79
CA GLY A 273 5.05 13.57 -25.22
C GLY A 273 5.49 12.66 -24.08
N VAL A 274 4.91 11.46 -24.02
CA VAL A 274 5.17 10.45 -22.97
C VAL A 274 6.66 10.12 -22.86
N THR A 275 7.36 9.96 -23.99
CA THR A 275 8.80 9.67 -24.01
C THR A 275 9.63 10.76 -23.32
N ALA A 276 9.30 12.03 -23.50
CA ALA A 276 10.03 13.14 -22.88
C ALA A 276 9.76 13.21 -21.38
N ILE A 277 8.50 13.02 -20.96
CA ILE A 277 8.10 12.94 -19.56
C ILE A 277 8.81 11.75 -18.87
N ALA A 278 8.72 10.55 -19.46
CA ALA A 278 9.33 9.34 -18.94
C ALA A 278 10.85 9.47 -18.80
N GLY A 279 11.52 10.03 -19.81
CA GLY A 279 12.96 10.27 -19.78
C GLY A 279 13.37 11.22 -18.64
N ARG A 280 12.60 12.28 -18.39
CA ARG A 280 12.87 13.22 -17.31
C ARG A 280 12.63 12.60 -15.93
N ILE A 281 11.57 11.82 -15.77
CA ILE A 281 11.30 11.06 -14.54
C ILE A 281 12.45 10.08 -14.26
N ALA A 282 12.88 9.32 -15.27
CA ALA A 282 13.98 8.37 -15.13
C ALA A 282 15.29 9.06 -14.69
N GLU A 283 15.59 10.23 -15.25
CA GLU A 283 16.73 11.06 -14.85
C GLU A 283 16.64 11.48 -13.37
N ARG A 284 15.48 11.96 -12.92
CA ARG A 284 15.27 12.35 -11.51
C ARG A 284 15.37 11.16 -10.56
N VAL A 285 14.82 10.02 -10.94
CA VAL A 285 14.93 8.78 -10.17
C VAL A 285 16.39 8.33 -10.07
N GLY A 286 17.17 8.42 -11.16
CA GLY A 286 18.59 8.09 -11.17
C GLY A 286 19.42 8.95 -10.21
N GLU A 287 19.20 10.26 -10.21
CA GLU A 287 19.87 11.16 -9.27
C GLU A 287 19.53 10.85 -7.79
N LEU A 288 18.26 10.55 -7.49
CA LEU A 288 17.84 10.16 -6.15
C LEU A 288 18.42 8.81 -5.74
N GLU A 289 18.50 7.85 -6.67
CA GLU A 289 19.14 6.55 -6.46
C GLU A 289 20.63 6.72 -6.14
N GLU A 290 21.37 7.54 -6.89
CA GLU A 290 22.77 7.84 -6.60
C GLU A 290 22.96 8.42 -5.20
N VAL A 291 22.06 9.29 -4.74
CA VAL A 291 22.07 9.80 -3.37
C VAL A 291 21.92 8.65 -2.36
N VAL A 292 20.89 7.83 -2.52
CA VAL A 292 20.61 6.69 -1.62
C VAL A 292 21.81 5.74 -1.55
N LEU A 293 22.34 5.33 -2.71
CA LEU A 293 23.49 4.42 -2.80
C LEU A 293 24.76 5.03 -2.19
N SER A 294 25.00 6.33 -2.39
CA SER A 294 26.17 7.02 -1.82
C SER A 294 26.16 7.10 -0.29
N LEU A 295 24.99 6.92 0.32
CA LEU A 295 24.80 6.87 1.77
C LEU A 295 24.70 5.44 2.32
N GLY A 296 25.02 4.43 1.49
CA GLY A 296 24.97 3.02 1.85
C GLY A 296 23.57 2.41 1.82
N GLY A 297 22.57 3.12 1.29
CA GLY A 297 21.20 2.62 1.14
C GLY A 297 21.09 1.46 0.16
N THR A 298 20.06 0.63 0.36
CA THR A 298 19.70 -0.45 -0.57
C THR A 298 18.43 -0.07 -1.32
N VAL A 299 18.48 -0.13 -2.65
CA VAL A 299 17.30 0.07 -3.49
C VAL A 299 16.49 -1.21 -3.53
N VAL A 300 15.23 -1.12 -3.12
CA VAL A 300 14.25 -2.23 -3.13
C VAL A 300 13.58 -2.36 -4.50
N SER A 301 13.43 -1.22 -5.20
CA SER A 301 12.90 -1.20 -6.56
C SER A 301 13.79 -1.99 -7.54
N ALA A 302 13.17 -2.69 -8.49
CA ALA A 302 13.90 -3.25 -9.62
C ALA A 302 14.61 -2.13 -10.41
N VAL A 303 15.86 -2.34 -10.80
CA VAL A 303 16.67 -1.30 -11.49
C VAL A 303 16.38 -1.31 -12.99
N ASP A 304 16.24 -2.49 -13.59
CA ASP A 304 16.06 -2.72 -15.02
C ASP A 304 14.64 -2.42 -15.52
N ARG A 305 13.63 -2.62 -14.67
CA ARG A 305 12.20 -2.42 -14.99
C ARG A 305 11.52 -1.43 -14.06
N ARG A 306 12.19 -0.34 -13.69
CA ARG A 306 11.61 0.70 -12.83
C ARG A 306 10.77 1.71 -13.61
N ALA A 307 9.65 2.11 -13.03
CA ALA A 307 8.91 3.32 -13.39
C ALA A 307 9.39 4.51 -12.53
N GLY A 308 8.53 5.51 -12.29
CA GLY A 308 8.86 6.71 -11.50
C GLY A 308 8.93 6.52 -9.99
N ILE A 309 8.97 5.30 -9.46
CA ILE A 309 8.98 5.01 -8.02
C ILE A 309 10.34 4.45 -7.60
N LEU A 310 10.95 5.10 -6.61
CA LEU A 310 12.17 4.67 -5.93
C LEU A 310 11.83 4.25 -4.49
N ALA A 311 11.81 2.95 -4.25
CA ALA A 311 11.72 2.36 -2.92
C ALA A 311 13.11 1.97 -2.42
N PHE A 312 13.44 2.36 -1.19
CA PHE A 312 14.76 2.09 -0.61
C PHE A 312 14.72 1.90 0.90
N THR A 313 15.79 1.31 1.42
CA THR A 313 16.11 1.22 2.84
C THR A 313 17.47 1.85 3.09
N LEU A 314 17.70 2.32 4.32
CA LEU A 314 19.02 2.71 4.80
C LEU A 314 19.44 1.73 5.91
N PRO A 315 20.65 1.15 5.87
CA PRO A 315 21.16 0.29 6.93
C PRO A 315 21.10 1.01 8.28
N ASP A 316 20.83 0.27 9.36
CA ASP A 316 20.75 0.79 10.73
C ASP A 316 19.58 1.78 10.99
N PHE A 317 18.79 2.17 9.97
CA PHE A 317 17.66 3.09 10.12
C PHE A 317 16.33 2.43 9.75
N PRO A 318 15.35 2.36 10.68
CA PRO A 318 14.00 1.95 10.31
C PRO A 318 13.39 2.99 9.34
N ALA A 319 12.53 2.53 8.42
CA ALA A 319 11.93 3.38 7.39
C ALA A 319 11.18 4.59 7.97
N GLU A 320 10.60 4.46 9.17
CA GLU A 320 9.98 5.55 9.90
C GLU A 320 10.95 6.68 10.26
N ALA A 321 12.14 6.34 10.77
CA ALA A 321 13.17 7.34 11.12
C ALA A 321 13.67 8.06 9.87
N VAL A 322 13.86 7.32 8.77
CA VAL A 322 14.22 7.91 7.47
C VAL A 322 13.13 8.85 6.98
N GLY A 323 11.87 8.42 7.05
CA GLY A 323 10.72 9.23 6.67
C GLY A 323 10.54 10.47 7.53
N ALA A 324 10.78 10.36 8.84
CA ALA A 324 10.73 11.48 9.78
C ALA A 324 11.82 12.52 9.48
N ALA A 325 13.04 12.08 9.17
CA ALA A 325 14.12 13.00 8.77
C ALA A 325 13.79 13.73 7.46
N LEU A 326 13.30 13.01 6.46
CA LEU A 326 12.84 13.62 5.20
C LEU A 326 11.70 14.63 5.45
N THR A 327 10.71 14.27 6.26
CA THR A 327 9.56 15.14 6.58
C THR A 327 9.98 16.36 7.40
N GLY A 328 10.95 16.20 8.31
CA GLY A 328 11.52 17.29 9.10
C GLY A 328 12.16 18.38 8.23
N ASP A 329 12.73 17.99 7.10
CA ASP A 329 13.28 18.89 6.08
C ASP A 329 12.24 19.29 5.00
N GLY A 330 10.97 18.99 5.23
CA GLY A 330 9.85 19.36 4.36
C GLY A 330 9.68 18.49 3.12
N ILE A 331 10.38 17.35 3.02
CA ILE A 331 10.34 16.42 1.89
C ILE A 331 9.15 15.47 2.02
N ALA A 332 8.19 15.60 1.11
CA ALA A 332 7.02 14.72 1.04
C ALA A 332 7.41 13.38 0.42
N CYS A 333 7.18 12.29 1.14
CA CYS A 333 7.43 10.93 0.69
C CYS A 333 6.37 9.97 1.27
N THR A 334 6.35 8.73 0.76
CA THR A 334 5.54 7.66 1.37
C THR A 334 6.43 6.77 2.23
N VAL A 335 6.05 6.57 3.49
CA VAL A 335 6.72 5.64 4.41
C VAL A 335 5.91 4.35 4.50
N ARG A 336 6.59 3.22 4.35
CA ARG A 336 6.05 1.89 4.64
C ARG A 336 6.92 1.20 5.69
N PRO A 337 6.40 0.22 6.44
CA PRO A 337 7.22 -0.49 7.44
C PRO A 337 8.51 -1.09 6.86
N GLN A 338 8.48 -1.51 5.59
CA GLN A 338 9.62 -2.18 4.95
C GLN A 338 10.57 -1.24 4.20
N HIS A 339 10.14 -0.04 3.79
CA HIS A 339 10.94 0.88 2.97
C HIS A 339 10.33 2.29 2.92
N VAL A 340 11.16 3.26 2.55
CA VAL A 340 10.71 4.60 2.14
C VAL A 340 10.56 4.64 0.63
N ARG A 341 9.56 5.38 0.15
CA ARG A 341 9.27 5.55 -1.27
C ARG A 341 9.32 7.03 -1.66
N LEU A 342 10.18 7.34 -2.61
CA LEU A 342 10.22 8.61 -3.33
C LEU A 342 9.67 8.39 -4.73
N SER A 343 8.91 9.35 -5.23
CA SER A 343 8.32 9.31 -6.55
C SER A 343 8.36 10.73 -7.12
N PRO A 344 9.45 11.12 -7.80
CA PRO A 344 9.52 12.40 -8.51
C PRO A 344 8.63 12.38 -9.76
N HIS A 345 8.37 13.56 -10.32
CA HIS A 345 7.78 13.73 -11.65
C HIS A 345 8.77 14.47 -12.57
N ALA A 346 8.40 14.67 -13.83
CA ALA A 346 9.22 15.37 -14.81
C ALA A 346 9.47 16.85 -14.45
N SER A 347 8.55 17.45 -13.70
CA SER A 347 8.66 18.81 -13.13
C SER A 347 9.54 18.88 -11.88
N THR A 348 9.85 17.75 -11.24
CA THR A 348 10.78 17.75 -10.09
C THR A 348 12.14 18.28 -10.54
N THR A 349 12.70 19.23 -9.80
CA THR A 349 13.98 19.84 -10.15
C THR A 349 15.17 19.03 -9.61
N ALA A 350 16.38 19.31 -10.11
CA ALA A 350 17.61 18.68 -9.65
C ALA A 350 17.97 18.99 -8.19
N SER A 351 17.43 20.07 -7.62
CA SER A 351 17.69 20.40 -6.20
C SER A 351 17.07 19.38 -5.25
N ALA A 352 16.08 18.60 -5.68
CA ALA A 352 15.47 17.53 -4.89
C ALA A 352 16.52 16.52 -4.39
N ALA A 353 17.46 16.12 -5.25
CA ALA A 353 18.53 15.19 -4.86
C ALA A 353 19.47 15.80 -3.81
N VAL A 354 19.74 17.11 -3.90
CA VAL A 354 20.56 17.83 -2.90
C VAL A 354 19.85 17.89 -1.55
N LEU A 355 18.55 18.18 -1.56
CA LEU A 355 17.72 18.23 -0.34
C LEU A 355 17.60 16.86 0.32
N VAL A 356 17.32 15.82 -0.46
CA VAL A 356 17.30 14.43 0.03
C VAL A 356 18.65 14.03 0.59
N ARG A 357 19.76 14.36 -0.08
CA ARG A 357 21.11 14.10 0.44
C ARG A 357 21.34 14.81 1.78
N SER A 358 20.96 16.07 1.90
CA SER A 358 21.10 16.84 3.14
C SER A 358 20.32 16.18 4.28
N ALA A 359 19.04 15.87 4.06
CA ALA A 359 18.17 15.24 5.05
C ALA A 359 18.71 13.87 5.50
N LEU A 360 19.15 13.04 4.54
CA LEU A 360 19.65 11.70 4.83
C LEU A 360 21.09 11.70 5.38
N ALA A 361 21.94 12.66 5.05
CA ALA A 361 23.27 12.79 5.64
C ALA A 361 23.21 13.39 7.05
N GLY A 362 22.17 14.20 7.32
CA GLY A 362 21.84 14.72 8.64
C GLY A 362 21.28 13.66 9.59
N LEU A 363 20.93 12.47 9.07
CA LEU A 363 20.67 11.30 9.90
C LEU A 363 21.94 10.96 10.67
N SER A 364 22.01 11.47 11.89
CA SER A 364 22.86 10.88 12.91
C SER A 364 22.39 9.44 13.02
N ARG A 365 23.33 8.47 12.98
CA ARG A 365 23.03 7.08 13.36
C ARG A 365 22.06 7.17 14.52
N PRO A 366 20.89 6.50 14.46
CA PRO A 366 20.17 6.33 15.70
C PRO A 366 21.25 5.66 16.55
N VAL A 367 21.62 6.26 17.69
CA VAL A 367 22.38 5.47 18.67
C VAL A 367 21.57 4.20 18.73
N SER A 368 22.13 3.08 18.24
CA SER A 368 21.35 1.85 18.11
C SER A 368 20.63 1.77 19.42
N HIS A 369 19.30 1.89 19.43
CA HIS A 369 18.57 1.88 20.69
C HIS A 369 18.55 0.42 21.09
N ALA A 370 19.76 -0.10 21.35
CA ALA A 370 20.05 -1.39 21.88
C ALA A 370 19.19 -1.41 23.12
N VAL A 371 18.19 -2.27 23.10
CA VAL A 371 17.45 -2.57 24.31
C VAL A 371 18.51 -3.11 25.25
N SER A 372 18.85 -2.32 26.26
CA SER A 372 19.79 -2.80 27.27
C SER A 372 19.01 -3.79 28.11
N PHE A 373 19.27 -5.08 27.88
CA PHE A 373 18.83 -6.13 28.80
C PHE A 373 19.62 -6.08 30.12
N ALA A 374 20.70 -5.29 30.19
CA ALA A 374 21.42 -5.02 31.42
C ALA A 374 20.72 -3.88 32.18
N ALA A 375 20.13 -4.21 33.34
CA ALA A 375 19.58 -3.23 34.26
C ALA A 375 20.71 -2.32 34.79
N SER A 376 20.68 -1.03 34.45
CA SER A 376 21.47 -0.04 35.17
C SER A 376 20.69 0.44 36.41
N GLN A 377 21.39 0.81 37.49
CA GLN A 377 20.74 1.40 38.67
C GLN A 377 19.92 2.66 38.32
N ALA A 378 20.36 3.43 37.32
CA ALA A 378 19.66 4.63 36.85
C ALA A 378 18.34 4.29 36.14
N SER A 379 18.34 3.26 35.27
CA SER A 379 17.14 2.77 34.57
C SER A 379 16.09 2.24 35.55
N HIS A 380 16.53 1.53 36.61
CA HIS A 380 15.65 1.05 37.66
C HIS A 380 15.02 2.20 38.46
N GLY A 381 15.77 3.28 38.71
CA GLY A 381 15.25 4.49 39.37
C GLY A 381 14.16 5.20 38.57
N LEU A 382 14.34 5.34 37.24
CA LEU A 382 13.35 5.95 36.35
C LEU A 382 12.01 5.21 36.36
N LEU A 383 12.05 3.87 36.18
CA LEU A 383 10.83 3.06 36.14
C LEU A 383 10.13 3.04 37.50
N THR A 384 10.90 2.96 38.59
CA THR A 384 10.34 3.02 39.96
C THR A 384 9.60 4.34 40.20
N ALA A 385 10.13 5.46 39.72
CA ALA A 385 9.50 6.77 39.86
C ALA A 385 8.16 6.90 39.08
N LEU A 386 7.95 6.08 38.05
CA LEU A 386 6.73 6.08 37.24
C LEU A 386 5.63 5.15 37.77
N ILE A 387 5.95 4.23 38.71
CA ILE A 387 4.95 3.33 39.31
C ILE A 387 3.74 4.11 39.87
N PRO A 388 3.89 5.19 40.67
CA PRO A 388 2.75 5.94 41.18
C PRO A 388 1.90 6.61 40.08
N ALA A 389 2.51 6.94 38.94
CA ALA A 389 1.79 7.56 37.81
C ALA A 389 0.83 6.57 37.13
N VAL A 390 1.15 5.27 37.13
CA VAL A 390 0.29 4.22 36.54
C VAL A 390 -1.08 4.22 37.20
N GLU A 391 -1.14 4.21 38.53
CA GLU A 391 -2.40 4.24 39.29
C GLU A 391 -3.14 5.58 39.11
N GLY A 392 -2.42 6.70 39.16
CA GLY A 392 -3.02 8.03 38.98
C GLY A 392 -3.64 8.22 37.60
N LEU A 393 -2.96 7.77 36.54
CA LEU A 393 -3.46 7.82 35.17
C LEU A 393 -4.66 6.91 34.97
N ALA A 394 -4.61 5.65 35.43
CA ALA A 394 -5.73 4.73 35.33
C ALA A 394 -6.97 5.26 36.08
N THR A 395 -6.78 5.84 37.26
CA THR A 395 -7.86 6.45 38.05
C THR A 395 -8.51 7.62 37.31
N MET A 396 -7.70 8.48 36.67
CA MET A 396 -8.22 9.63 35.92
C MET A 396 -8.94 9.22 34.63
N LEU A 397 -8.43 8.21 33.93
CA LEU A 397 -9.08 7.68 32.73
C LEU A 397 -10.42 6.99 33.05
N GLY A 398 -10.56 6.46 34.26
CA GLY A 398 -11.79 5.85 34.76
C GLY A 398 -12.01 4.41 34.25
N PRO A 399 -13.18 3.83 34.53
CA PRO A 399 -13.50 2.44 34.17
C PRO A 399 -13.36 2.16 32.67
N GLY A 400 -12.99 0.92 32.32
CA GLY A 400 -12.75 0.51 30.93
C GLY A 400 -11.36 0.84 30.40
N ASN A 401 -10.46 1.36 31.26
CA ASN A 401 -9.08 1.67 30.91
C ASN A 401 -8.09 0.83 31.71
N GLU A 402 -6.91 0.65 31.15
CA GLU A 402 -5.78 -0.03 31.76
C GLU A 402 -4.48 0.70 31.40
N VAL A 403 -3.63 0.94 32.38
CA VAL A 403 -2.30 1.51 32.20
C VAL A 403 -1.28 0.48 32.67
N VAL A 404 -0.27 0.21 31.84
CA VAL A 404 0.73 -0.85 32.08
C VAL A 404 2.12 -0.29 31.89
N LEU A 405 3.00 -0.52 32.87
CA LEU A 405 4.41 -0.15 32.80
C LEU A 405 5.25 -1.42 32.67
N HIS A 406 6.07 -1.47 31.62
CA HIS A 406 7.00 -2.54 31.35
C HIS A 406 8.44 -2.12 31.66
N ASP A 407 9.20 -3.06 32.22
CA ASP A 407 10.66 -3.04 32.36
C ASP A 407 11.25 -4.03 31.35
N LEU A 408 11.99 -3.51 30.36
CA LEU A 408 12.55 -4.35 29.29
C LEU A 408 13.72 -5.22 29.79
N ALA A 409 14.33 -4.88 30.92
CA ALA A 409 15.38 -5.72 31.53
C ALA A 409 14.81 -7.00 32.19
N ARG A 410 13.49 -7.07 32.39
CA ARG A 410 12.81 -8.22 33.01
C ARG A 410 12.17 -9.16 32.00
N LEU A 411 12.47 -9.01 30.72
CA LEU A 411 11.88 -9.87 29.70
C LEU A 411 12.10 -11.35 30.00
N PRO A 412 11.05 -12.19 29.84
CA PRO A 412 9.70 -11.86 29.33
C PRO A 412 8.76 -11.18 30.35
N ASP A 413 8.97 -11.39 31.65
CA ASP A 413 8.17 -10.95 32.83
C ASP A 413 8.26 -9.43 33.08
N SER A 414 7.92 -8.67 32.05
CA SER A 414 8.22 -7.25 31.95
C SER A 414 7.27 -6.34 32.73
N ILE A 415 6.04 -6.77 33.06
CA ILE A 415 5.07 -5.87 33.72
C ILE A 415 5.52 -5.58 35.15
N VAL A 416 5.91 -4.34 35.44
CA VAL A 416 6.32 -3.90 36.78
C VAL A 416 5.25 -3.13 37.53
N ALA A 417 4.29 -2.54 36.81
CA ALA A 417 3.09 -1.96 37.39
C ALA A 417 1.94 -2.03 36.37
N ILE A 418 0.74 -2.25 36.87
CA ILE A 418 -0.48 -2.28 36.07
C ILE A 418 -1.64 -1.78 36.93
N ALA A 419 -2.46 -0.90 36.38
CA ALA A 419 -3.66 -0.40 37.04
C ALA A 419 -4.82 -0.35 36.04
N GLY A 420 -6.01 -0.77 36.48
CA GLY A 420 -7.16 -1.05 35.62
C GLY A 420 -7.48 -2.54 35.56
N GLY A 421 -8.33 -2.95 34.61
CA GLY A 421 -8.82 -4.33 34.54
C GLY A 421 -9.33 -4.76 33.17
N LEU A 422 -8.73 -4.23 32.09
CA LEU A 422 -9.24 -4.45 30.74
C LEU A 422 -8.75 -5.78 30.15
N THR A 423 -7.47 -6.12 30.34
CA THR A 423 -6.85 -7.29 29.69
C THR A 423 -6.70 -8.50 30.60
N GLY A 424 -6.96 -8.35 31.90
CA GLY A 424 -6.80 -9.42 32.90
C GLY A 424 -5.35 -9.77 33.24
N ARG A 425 -4.37 -9.02 32.72
CA ARG A 425 -2.95 -9.18 33.04
C ARG A 425 -2.61 -8.65 34.43
N THR A 426 -1.50 -9.12 35.00
CA THR A 426 -1.04 -8.76 36.35
C THR A 426 0.44 -8.38 36.34
N ALA A 427 0.90 -7.72 37.42
CA ALA A 427 2.33 -7.45 37.62
C ALA A 427 3.12 -8.76 37.68
N GLY A 428 4.29 -8.78 37.03
CA GLY A 428 5.07 -10.00 36.76
C GLY A 428 4.62 -10.75 35.50
N GLY A 429 3.54 -10.34 34.83
CA GLY A 429 3.12 -10.93 33.57
C GLY A 429 3.99 -10.52 32.38
N PRO A 430 3.86 -11.23 31.25
CA PRO A 430 4.62 -10.93 30.04
C PRO A 430 4.07 -9.72 29.28
N MET A 431 4.87 -9.23 28.34
CA MET A 431 4.36 -8.32 27.30
C MET A 431 3.57 -9.07 26.23
N THR A 432 2.89 -8.31 25.37
CA THR A 432 2.15 -8.83 24.22
C THR A 432 3.10 -9.32 23.13
N ASP A 433 2.59 -10.15 22.21
CA ASP A 433 3.35 -10.63 21.06
C ASP A 433 3.76 -9.49 20.11
N LEU A 434 2.91 -8.47 19.97
CA LEU A 434 3.19 -7.25 19.22
C LEU A 434 4.40 -6.53 19.81
N LEU A 435 4.35 -6.22 21.11
CA LEU A 435 5.41 -5.49 21.81
C LEU A 435 6.73 -6.28 21.85
N LEU A 436 6.66 -7.60 22.06
CA LEU A 436 7.84 -8.48 22.04
C LEU A 436 8.52 -8.47 20.66
N GLY A 437 7.73 -8.51 19.59
CA GLY A 437 8.24 -8.40 18.22
C GLY A 437 8.88 -7.04 17.93
N LEU A 438 8.30 -5.93 18.44
CA LEU A 438 8.86 -4.58 18.28
C LEU A 438 10.22 -4.45 18.97
N VAL A 439 10.30 -4.90 20.23
CA VAL A 439 11.55 -4.95 21.00
C VAL A 439 12.61 -5.78 20.27
N ARG A 440 12.24 -6.97 19.78
CA ARG A 440 13.16 -7.84 19.04
C ARG A 440 13.73 -7.21 17.77
N ARG A 441 12.92 -6.43 17.05
CA ARG A 441 13.31 -5.72 15.83
C ARG A 441 14.06 -4.42 16.10
N GLY A 442 14.21 -4.03 17.38
CA GLY A 442 14.79 -2.73 17.76
C GLY A 442 13.88 -1.55 17.42
N THR A 443 12.62 -1.81 17.04
CA THR A 443 11.63 -0.79 16.71
C THR A 443 11.05 -0.25 18.02
N THR A 444 11.73 0.75 18.60
CA THR A 444 11.34 1.34 19.89
C THR A 444 10.62 2.68 19.75
N SER A 445 10.06 2.97 18.57
CA SER A 445 9.20 4.16 18.36
C SER A 445 7.89 4.03 19.12
N ASP A 446 7.32 5.16 19.55
CA ASP A 446 6.00 5.17 20.16
C ASP A 446 4.93 4.78 19.13
N LEU A 447 4.01 3.90 19.53
CA LEU A 447 2.81 3.56 18.76
C LEU A 447 1.61 4.14 19.47
N THR A 448 1.05 5.22 18.96
CA THR A 448 -0.12 5.85 19.57
C THR A 448 -1.38 5.59 18.74
N ASP A 449 -2.51 5.50 19.43
CA ASP A 449 -3.84 5.43 18.83
C ASP A 449 -4.07 4.30 17.81
N TYR A 450 -3.68 3.07 18.16
CA TYR A 450 -3.91 1.90 17.32
C TYR A 450 -5.01 0.99 17.87
N GLU A 451 -5.70 0.26 16.99
CA GLU A 451 -6.79 -0.65 17.36
C GLU A 451 -6.30 -2.10 17.48
N THR A 452 -6.65 -2.73 18.61
CA THR A 452 -6.44 -4.15 18.89
C THR A 452 -7.69 -4.78 19.51
N HIS A 453 -7.59 -6.03 19.96
CA HIS A 453 -8.72 -6.77 20.52
C HIS A 453 -8.34 -7.36 21.88
N GLY A 454 -9.23 -7.20 22.86
CA GLY A 454 -9.09 -7.81 24.17
C GLY A 454 -9.19 -9.35 24.12
N PRO A 455 -8.85 -10.03 25.22
CA PRO A 455 -8.96 -11.49 25.32
C PRO A 455 -10.36 -12.05 25.00
N ASP A 456 -11.41 -11.25 25.18
CA ASP A 456 -12.81 -11.59 24.90
C ASP A 456 -13.28 -11.13 23.51
N GLY A 457 -12.36 -10.65 22.67
CA GLY A 457 -12.65 -10.18 21.31
C GLY A 457 -13.24 -8.78 21.24
N ARG A 458 -13.34 -8.04 22.35
CA ARG A 458 -13.81 -6.65 22.32
C ARG A 458 -12.76 -5.72 21.68
N PRO A 459 -13.13 -4.69 20.91
CA PRO A 459 -12.16 -3.71 20.40
C PRO A 459 -11.54 -2.89 21.52
N ILE A 460 -10.21 -2.75 21.48
CA ILE A 460 -9.42 -1.93 22.40
C ILE A 460 -8.66 -0.90 21.57
N ARG A 461 -8.63 0.34 22.06
CA ARG A 461 -7.76 1.40 21.59
C ARG A 461 -6.50 1.40 22.46
N SER A 462 -5.34 1.23 21.85
CA SER A 462 -4.08 1.02 22.54
C SER A 462 -3.06 2.09 22.16
N SER A 463 -2.14 2.38 23.08
CA SER A 463 -0.97 3.23 22.86
C SER A 463 0.20 2.69 23.65
N THR A 464 1.40 2.69 23.06
CA THR A 464 2.65 2.19 23.62
C THR A 464 3.69 3.28 23.46
N MET A 465 4.22 3.79 24.57
CA MET A 465 5.25 4.82 24.60
C MET A 465 6.53 4.24 25.21
N PHE A 466 7.65 4.26 24.48
CA PHE A 466 8.92 3.73 24.97
C PHE A 466 9.61 4.73 25.90
N LEU A 467 9.99 4.25 27.07
CA LEU A 467 10.71 5.01 28.08
C LEU A 467 12.20 4.84 27.87
N ARG A 468 12.93 5.95 27.83
CA ARG A 468 14.34 6.00 27.46
C ARG A 468 15.19 6.54 28.59
N ASP A 469 16.41 6.02 28.70
CA ASP A 469 17.42 6.59 29.57
C ASP A 469 18.07 7.85 28.97
N GLU A 470 19.04 8.42 29.70
CA GLU A 470 19.81 9.61 29.29
C GLU A 470 20.62 9.43 28.00
N ASN A 471 20.89 8.19 27.60
CA ASN A 471 21.59 7.84 26.36
C ASN A 471 20.61 7.51 25.22
N GLY A 472 19.30 7.69 25.45
CA GLY A 472 18.23 7.40 24.51
C GLY A 472 17.87 5.91 24.40
N VAL A 473 18.50 5.03 25.18
CA VAL A 473 18.24 3.59 25.14
C VAL A 473 16.87 3.28 25.74
N ALA A 474 16.05 2.50 25.03
CA ALA A 474 14.77 2.04 25.55
C ALA A 474 14.99 1.08 26.74
N VAL A 475 14.47 1.46 27.90
CA VAL A 475 14.58 0.70 29.15
C VAL A 475 13.25 0.16 29.64
N GLY A 476 12.15 0.75 29.17
CA GLY A 476 10.78 0.36 29.52
C GLY A 476 9.78 0.84 28.48
N CYS A 477 8.50 0.58 28.71
CA CYS A 477 7.44 1.27 27.98
C CYS A 477 6.19 1.43 28.84
N LEU A 478 5.45 2.51 28.60
CA LEU A 478 4.16 2.80 29.19
C LEU A 478 3.07 2.53 28.15
N CYS A 479 2.16 1.61 28.45
CA CYS A 479 1.03 1.27 27.61
C CYS A 479 -0.26 1.81 28.22
N VAL A 480 -1.15 2.33 27.38
CA VAL A 480 -2.49 2.78 27.74
C VAL A 480 -3.48 2.07 26.84
N ASN A 481 -4.40 1.32 27.44
CA ASN A 481 -5.43 0.55 26.76
C ASN A 481 -6.79 1.06 27.21
N SER A 482 -7.66 1.34 26.26
CA SER A 482 -9.01 1.88 26.50
C SER A 482 -10.04 1.06 25.74
N GLU A 483 -11.11 0.67 26.42
CA GLU A 483 -12.28 0.08 25.77
C GLU A 483 -12.86 1.05 24.75
N ARG A 484 -13.17 0.53 23.56
CA ARG A 484 -13.74 1.33 22.48
C ARG A 484 -15.21 0.96 22.24
N PRO A 485 -16.16 1.88 22.44
CA PRO A 485 -17.53 1.68 22.00
C PRO A 485 -17.67 1.97 20.50
N GLY A 486 -18.27 1.03 19.75
CA GLY A 486 -18.61 1.19 18.33
C GLY A 486 -17.91 0.21 17.38
N PRO A 487 -18.26 0.22 16.07
CA PRO A 487 -17.66 -0.69 15.10
C PRO A 487 -16.19 -0.38 14.82
N ALA A 488 -15.41 -1.44 14.56
CA ALA A 488 -14.00 -1.39 14.19
C ALA A 488 -13.75 -0.39 13.05
N LEU A 489 -12.71 0.44 13.18
CA LEU A 489 -12.29 1.37 12.11
C LEU A 489 -10.98 0.86 11.50
N GLY A 490 -11.10 0.15 10.37
CA GLY A 490 -9.94 -0.25 9.55
C GLY A 490 -9.36 -1.63 9.87
N PRO A 491 -8.23 -1.99 9.24
CA PRO A 491 -7.57 -3.28 9.47
C PRO A 491 -6.95 -3.31 10.87
N ALA A 492 -7.50 -4.15 11.75
CA ALA A 492 -7.03 -4.29 13.13
C ALA A 492 -5.64 -4.94 13.20
N THR A 493 -4.77 -4.42 14.06
CA THR A 493 -3.53 -5.09 14.42
C THR A 493 -3.88 -6.29 15.30
N ARG A 494 -3.47 -7.50 14.89
CA ARG A 494 -3.63 -8.69 15.74
C ARG A 494 -2.57 -8.64 16.84
N GLU A 495 -3.01 -8.28 18.04
CA GLU A 495 -2.24 -8.32 19.28
C GLU A 495 -2.93 -9.30 20.23
N THR A 496 -2.14 -10.07 20.96
CA THR A 496 -2.62 -11.01 21.99
C THR A 496 -2.13 -10.56 23.35
N PHE A 497 -3.03 -10.61 24.34
CA PHE A 497 -2.76 -10.27 25.74
C PHE A 497 -2.64 -11.55 26.58
N PRO A 498 -1.48 -12.22 26.56
CA PRO A 498 -1.28 -13.47 27.29
C PRO A 498 -1.35 -13.25 28.82
N PRO A 499 -1.98 -14.18 29.56
CA PRO A 499 -2.03 -14.10 31.03
C PRO A 499 -0.68 -14.45 31.69
N ASP A 500 0.14 -15.29 31.04
CA ASP A 500 1.42 -15.79 31.53
C ASP A 500 2.38 -16.12 30.37
N VAL A 501 3.66 -16.32 30.70
CA VAL A 501 4.74 -16.58 29.73
C VAL A 501 4.50 -17.88 28.95
N ASP A 502 4.02 -18.93 29.60
CA ASP A 502 3.78 -20.23 28.96
C ASP A 502 2.69 -20.14 27.89
N SER A 503 1.66 -19.33 28.15
CA SER A 503 0.58 -19.03 27.21
C SER A 503 1.07 -18.20 26.02
N LEU A 504 1.98 -17.24 26.26
CA LEU A 504 2.64 -16.51 25.17
C LEU A 504 3.49 -17.43 24.30
N GLN A 505 4.31 -18.30 24.90
CA GLN A 505 5.15 -19.25 24.16
C GLN A 505 4.31 -20.18 23.29
N ARG A 506 3.27 -20.82 23.86
CA ARG A 506 2.37 -21.72 23.14
C ARG A 506 1.70 -21.00 21.97
N PHE A 507 1.16 -19.81 22.21
CA PHE A 507 0.53 -19.01 21.16
C PHE A 507 1.49 -18.69 20.00
N LEU A 508 2.71 -18.26 20.30
CA LEU A 508 3.71 -17.95 19.27
C LEU A 508 4.09 -19.18 18.45
N ILE A 509 4.27 -20.33 19.11
CA ILE A 509 4.58 -21.62 18.46
C ILE A 509 3.41 -22.06 17.56
N GLU A 510 2.20 -22.10 18.09
CA GLU A 510 1.00 -22.50 17.34
C GLU A 510 0.77 -21.60 16.13
N ARG A 511 0.95 -20.29 16.28
CA ARG A 511 0.87 -19.33 15.18
C ARG A 511 1.91 -19.61 14.09
N ALA A 512 3.16 -19.82 14.47
CA ALA A 512 4.24 -20.06 13.53
C ALA A 512 4.09 -21.41 12.81
N VAL A 513 3.68 -22.47 13.53
CA VAL A 513 3.38 -23.79 12.96
C VAL A 513 2.17 -23.73 12.04
N GLY A 514 1.09 -23.06 12.46
CA GLY A 514 -0.12 -22.89 11.66
C GLY A 514 0.15 -22.14 10.35
N LYS A 515 1.04 -21.14 10.37
CA LYS A 515 1.47 -20.40 9.17
C LYS A 515 2.25 -21.27 8.19
N ALA A 516 2.99 -22.27 8.67
CA ALA A 516 3.68 -23.24 7.81
C ALA A 516 2.70 -24.20 7.11
N GLY A 517 1.49 -24.38 7.64
CA GLY A 517 0.41 -25.15 7.01
C GLY A 517 0.66 -26.66 6.92
N ILE A 518 1.66 -27.19 7.63
CA ILE A 518 2.10 -28.58 7.55
C ILE A 518 2.20 -29.16 8.98
N PRO A 519 1.61 -30.34 9.26
CA PRO A 519 1.78 -31.03 10.54
C PRO A 519 3.26 -31.25 10.89
N VAL A 520 3.63 -31.08 12.16
CA VAL A 520 5.03 -31.09 12.62
C VAL A 520 5.78 -32.38 12.24
N ASP A 521 5.11 -33.52 12.32
CA ASP A 521 5.61 -34.85 11.93
C ASP A 521 5.91 -34.98 10.43
N LEU A 522 5.25 -34.16 9.60
CA LEU A 522 5.48 -34.09 8.14
C LEU A 522 6.44 -32.96 7.74
N MET A 523 6.92 -32.15 8.69
CA MET A 523 7.80 -31.03 8.39
C MET A 523 9.21 -31.49 8.01
N LYS A 524 9.65 -31.09 6.81
CA LYS A 524 11.05 -31.18 6.38
C LYS A 524 11.89 -30.07 7.01
N LYS A 525 13.23 -30.17 6.90
CA LYS A 525 14.20 -29.14 7.36
C LYS A 525 13.77 -27.72 6.97
N VAL A 526 13.40 -27.51 5.71
CA VAL A 526 13.01 -26.19 5.18
C VAL A 526 11.79 -25.60 5.90
N HIS A 527 10.81 -26.43 6.27
CA HIS A 527 9.62 -25.98 7.00
C HIS A 527 9.95 -25.66 8.46
N LYS A 528 10.70 -26.53 9.14
CA LYS A 528 11.13 -26.30 10.53
C LYS A 528 12.02 -25.05 10.65
N ALA A 529 12.90 -24.81 9.68
CA ALA A 529 13.72 -23.60 9.61
C ALA A 529 12.88 -22.33 9.38
N ALA A 530 11.83 -22.41 8.56
CA ALA A 530 10.89 -21.30 8.37
C ALA A 530 10.11 -20.97 9.66
N VAL A 531 9.69 -21.98 10.43
CA VAL A 531 9.07 -21.79 11.75
C VAL A 531 10.04 -21.11 12.72
N VAL A 532 11.31 -21.55 12.76
CA VAL A 532 12.33 -20.90 13.60
C VAL A 532 12.55 -19.44 13.21
N ARG A 533 12.58 -19.12 11.91
CA ARG A 533 12.71 -17.74 11.42
C ARG A 533 11.55 -16.87 11.91
N GLU A 534 10.32 -17.34 11.73
CA GLU A 534 9.12 -16.62 12.18
C GLU A 534 9.15 -16.35 13.69
N LEU A 535 9.57 -17.34 14.47
CA LEU A 535 9.70 -17.21 15.93
C LEU A 535 10.81 -16.24 16.32
N ASP A 536 11.94 -16.22 15.59
CA ASP A 536 13.00 -15.24 15.84
C ASP A 536 12.54 -13.82 15.54
N GLU A 537 11.80 -13.58 14.45
CA GLU A 537 11.21 -12.28 14.12
C GLU A 537 10.14 -11.83 15.12
N ALA A 538 9.42 -12.78 15.72
CA ALA A 538 8.43 -12.54 16.77
C ALA A 538 9.05 -12.32 18.16
N GLY A 539 10.37 -12.44 18.31
CA GLY A 539 11.05 -12.26 19.59
C GLY A 539 10.96 -13.44 20.55
N PHE A 540 10.51 -14.60 20.07
CA PHE A 540 10.33 -15.81 20.89
C PHE A 540 11.60 -16.20 21.67
N PHE A 541 12.78 -16.04 21.07
CA PHE A 541 14.06 -16.40 21.70
C PHE A 541 14.56 -15.39 22.74
N LEU A 542 13.83 -14.30 22.99
CA LEU A 542 14.04 -13.42 24.15
C LEU A 542 13.42 -14.01 25.43
N ILE A 543 12.55 -15.02 25.29
CA ILE A 543 11.89 -15.70 26.40
C ILE A 543 12.85 -16.76 26.97
N LYS A 544 12.96 -16.85 28.29
CA LYS A 544 13.76 -17.87 28.98
C LYS A 544 13.26 -19.29 28.64
N ASP A 545 14.19 -20.24 28.49
CA ASP A 545 13.93 -21.66 28.20
C ASP A 545 13.12 -21.92 26.90
N SER A 546 12.97 -20.90 26.05
CA SER A 546 12.24 -20.93 24.77
C SER A 546 12.77 -21.99 23.81
N VAL A 547 14.10 -22.18 23.77
CA VAL A 547 14.75 -23.18 22.92
C VAL A 547 14.33 -24.61 23.28
N ASP A 548 14.23 -24.90 24.58
CA ASP A 548 13.80 -26.23 25.05
C ASP A 548 12.33 -26.48 24.74
N SER A 549 11.48 -25.47 24.99
CA SER A 549 10.06 -25.49 24.65
C SER A 549 9.83 -25.74 23.16
N LEU A 550 10.54 -25.01 22.29
CA LEU A 550 10.42 -25.16 20.84
C LEU A 550 10.97 -26.50 20.32
N ALA A 551 12.10 -26.96 20.87
CA ALA A 551 12.68 -28.24 20.52
C ALA A 551 11.70 -29.40 20.78
N ALA A 552 11.01 -29.37 21.93
CA ALA A 552 9.96 -30.33 22.24
C ALA A 552 8.76 -30.25 21.28
N HIS A 553 8.30 -29.04 20.93
CA HIS A 553 7.16 -28.85 20.03
C HIS A 553 7.44 -29.23 18.57
N LEU A 554 8.68 -29.05 18.10
CA LEU A 554 9.09 -29.39 16.73
C LEU A 554 9.64 -30.81 16.59
N ASP A 555 9.68 -31.59 17.66
CA ASP A 555 10.31 -32.92 17.71
C ASP A 555 11.74 -32.90 17.12
N VAL A 556 12.59 -32.03 17.67
CA VAL A 556 13.99 -31.87 17.30
C VAL A 556 14.87 -31.61 18.52
N THR A 557 16.18 -31.71 18.36
CA THR A 557 17.12 -31.36 19.44
C THR A 557 17.33 -29.86 19.56
N ARG A 558 17.72 -29.36 20.75
CA ARG A 558 18.17 -27.97 20.95
C ARG A 558 19.24 -27.55 19.93
N TYR A 559 20.18 -28.45 19.65
CA TYR A 559 21.25 -28.22 18.67
C TYR A 559 20.69 -27.90 17.28
N THR A 560 19.61 -28.56 16.88
CA THR A 560 18.95 -28.32 15.59
C THR A 560 18.32 -26.92 15.54
N ILE A 561 17.71 -26.46 16.63
CA ILE A 561 17.17 -25.10 16.74
C ILE A 561 18.28 -24.05 16.58
N TYR A 562 19.42 -24.23 17.25
CA TYR A 562 20.56 -23.32 17.09
C TYR A 562 21.13 -23.32 15.67
N ASN A 563 21.19 -24.48 15.01
CA ASN A 563 21.60 -24.54 13.60
C ASN A 563 20.66 -23.75 12.69
N TYR A 564 19.34 -23.89 12.88
CA TYR A 564 18.37 -23.09 12.10
C TYR A 564 18.50 -21.60 12.39
N LEU A 565 18.69 -21.20 13.65
CA LEU A 565 18.92 -19.80 14.02
C LEU A 565 20.15 -19.21 13.33
N ASN A 566 21.25 -19.96 13.29
CA ASN A 566 22.47 -19.53 12.62
C ASN A 566 22.29 -19.42 11.10
N GLU A 567 21.58 -20.36 10.47
CA GLU A 567 21.25 -20.30 9.04
C GLU A 567 20.30 -19.13 8.68
N THR A 568 19.47 -18.67 9.62
CA THR A 568 18.54 -17.56 9.40
C THR A 568 19.13 -16.18 9.68
N ARG A 569 20.21 -16.11 10.46
CA ARG A 569 20.88 -14.85 10.86
C ARG A 569 22.16 -14.56 10.07
N ALA A 570 22.66 -15.55 9.33
CA ALA A 570 23.70 -15.39 8.32
C ALA A 570 23.08 -14.89 7.00
#